data_AF-A0A3Q4HVE0-F1
#
_entry.id   AF-A0A3Q4HVE0-F1
#
_cell.length_a   1.000
_cell.length_b   1.000
_cell.length_c   1.000
_cell.angle_alpha   90.00
_cell.angle_beta   90.00
_cell.angle_gamma   90.00
#
_symmetry.space_group_name_H-M   'P 1'
#
loop_
_entity.id
_entity.type
_entity.pdbx_description
1 polymer ?
#
loop_
_entity_poly.entity_id
_entity_poly.type
_entity_poly.pdbx_seq_one_letter_code
_entity_poly.pdbx_strand_id
1 'polypeptide(L)'
;LLIKYGEYSRFFSESYMTLTVLVTVTSAALLLVTGCVGSWVSLKDSICLQGLFVYLLVVVFCVKSTASALAYFHSVTLDTEMAPFSGVFENYTGSSEDSNSRSVDAMQEELKCCGVKNYTDWLETTWFNKSGKLRFPYSCCNVTFPTCNGT
;
A
#
# COMPACT_ATOMS: atom_id res chain seq x y z
N LEU A 1 -22.20 2.44 5.43
CA LEU A 1 -21.04 1.51 5.51
C LEU A 1 -20.43 1.26 4.14
N LEU A 2 -21.17 0.73 3.14
CA LEU A 2 -20.63 0.54 1.77
C LEU A 2 -20.18 1.84 1.07
N ILE A 3 -20.86 2.96 1.32
CA ILE A 3 -20.48 4.27 0.74
C ILE A 3 -19.17 4.81 1.37
N LYS A 4 -18.99 4.63 2.69
CA LYS A 4 -17.75 5.01 3.38
C LYS A 4 -16.55 4.17 2.92
N TYR A 5 -16.75 2.87 2.72
CA TYR A 5 -15.73 1.95 2.22
C TYR A 5 -15.32 2.27 0.77
N GLY A 6 -16.28 2.69 -0.08
CA GLY A 6 -16.04 3.10 -1.46
C GLY A 6 -15.20 4.37 -1.62
N GLU A 7 -15.31 5.33 -0.70
CA GLU A 7 -14.48 6.54 -0.73
C GLU A 7 -13.09 6.33 -0.13
N TYR A 8 -12.99 5.56 0.96
CA TYR A 8 -11.71 5.16 1.57
C TYR A 8 -10.85 4.34 0.60
N SER A 9 -11.45 3.31 0.00
CA SER A 9 -10.79 2.50 -1.02
C SER A 9 -10.38 3.39 -2.19
N ARG A 10 -11.22 4.31 -2.67
CA ARG A 10 -10.86 5.24 -3.75
C ARG A 10 -9.60 6.05 -3.48
N PHE A 11 -9.39 6.63 -2.31
CA PHE A 11 -8.22 7.49 -2.07
C PHE A 11 -6.90 6.72 -2.04
N PHE A 12 -6.86 5.60 -1.30
CA PHE A 12 -5.71 4.68 -1.32
C PHE A 12 -5.54 4.01 -2.70
N SER A 13 -6.65 3.72 -3.38
CA SER A 13 -6.71 3.12 -4.71
C SER A 13 -6.24 4.05 -5.82
N GLU A 14 -6.54 5.35 -5.81
CA GLU A 14 -6.23 6.21 -6.96
C GLU A 14 -4.72 6.23 -7.25
N SER A 15 -3.88 6.26 -6.21
CA SER A 15 -2.42 6.16 -6.37
C SER A 15 -1.92 4.69 -6.39
N TYR A 16 -2.37 3.84 -5.46
CA TYR A 16 -1.86 2.46 -5.34
C TYR A 16 -2.46 1.51 -6.38
N MET A 17 -3.74 1.64 -6.70
CA MET A 17 -4.38 0.81 -7.73
C MET A 17 -4.00 1.23 -9.13
N THR A 18 -3.73 2.51 -9.43
CA THR A 18 -3.18 2.85 -10.75
C THR A 18 -1.82 2.18 -10.97
N LEU A 19 -0.93 2.24 -9.98
CA LEU A 19 0.35 1.52 -10.01
C LEU A 19 0.17 0.00 -10.06
N THR A 20 -0.68 -0.56 -9.20
CA THR A 20 -0.93 -2.02 -9.13
C THR A 20 -1.57 -2.52 -10.42
N VAL A 21 -2.55 -1.83 -10.97
CA VAL A 21 -3.23 -2.16 -12.22
C VAL A 21 -2.24 -2.08 -13.38
N LEU A 22 -1.43 -1.01 -13.47
CA LEU A 22 -0.43 -0.89 -14.52
C LEU A 22 0.59 -2.04 -14.47
N VAL A 23 1.12 -2.35 -13.29
CA VAL A 23 2.08 -3.45 -13.10
C VAL A 23 1.43 -4.81 -13.38
N THR A 24 0.18 -5.01 -12.98
CA THR A 24 -0.55 -6.27 -13.19
C THR A 24 -0.87 -6.47 -14.67
N VAL A 25 -1.36 -5.45 -15.36
CA VAL A 25 -1.69 -5.52 -16.80
C VAL A 25 -0.43 -5.72 -17.64
N THR A 26 0.64 -4.96 -17.35
CA THR A 26 1.91 -5.10 -18.08
C THR A 26 2.55 -6.46 -17.85
N SER A 27 2.56 -6.97 -16.61
CA SER A 27 3.08 -8.31 -16.32
C SER A 27 2.25 -9.41 -16.96
N ALA A 28 0.91 -9.31 -16.95
CA ALA A 28 0.02 -10.25 -17.64
C ALA A 28 0.27 -10.27 -19.16
N ALA A 29 0.41 -9.10 -19.79
CA ALA A 29 0.73 -9.00 -21.22
C ALA A 29 2.10 -9.63 -21.54
N LEU A 30 3.13 -9.37 -20.73
CA LEU A 30 4.44 -9.98 -20.89
C LEU A 30 4.38 -11.52 -20.74
N LEU A 31 3.63 -12.03 -19.77
CA LEU A 31 3.44 -13.47 -19.60
C LEU A 31 2.79 -14.10 -20.84
N LEU A 32 1.75 -13.48 -21.40
CA LEU A 32 1.12 -13.94 -22.64
C LEU A 32 2.12 -13.95 -23.81
N VAL A 33 2.88 -12.87 -24.01
CA VAL A 33 3.89 -12.79 -25.07
C VAL A 33 4.96 -13.86 -24.90
N THR A 34 5.50 -14.02 -23.70
CA THR A 34 6.51 -15.06 -23.41
C THR A 34 5.97 -16.47 -23.59
N GLY A 35 4.68 -16.72 -23.27
CA GLY A 35 4.02 -18.00 -23.52
C GLY A 35 3.84 -18.29 -25.01
N CYS A 36 3.41 -17.31 -25.80
CA CYS A 36 3.30 -17.43 -27.26
C CYS A 36 4.67 -17.71 -27.91
N VAL A 37 5.70 -16.96 -27.53
CA VAL A 37 7.07 -17.15 -28.01
C VAL A 37 7.60 -18.52 -27.59
N GLY A 38 7.39 -18.93 -26.33
CA GLY A 38 7.80 -20.23 -25.84
C GLY A 38 7.14 -21.38 -26.62
N SER A 39 5.85 -21.24 -26.93
CA SER A 39 5.11 -22.21 -27.74
C SER A 39 5.66 -22.30 -29.17
N TRP A 40 5.93 -21.17 -29.82
CA TRP A 40 6.57 -21.14 -31.15
C TRP A 40 7.98 -21.71 -31.15
N VAL A 41 8.77 -21.43 -30.12
CA VAL A 41 10.12 -22.00 -29.95
C VAL A 41 10.04 -23.50 -29.75
N SER A 42 9.05 -23.99 -29.01
CA SER A 42 8.85 -25.43 -28.78
C SER A 42 8.37 -26.19 -30.02
N LEU A 43 7.77 -25.50 -30.99
CA LEU A 43 7.40 -26.07 -32.29
C LEU A 43 8.57 -26.17 -33.27
N LYS A 44 9.67 -25.45 -33.02
CA LYS A 44 10.92 -25.65 -33.76
C LYS A 44 11.62 -26.89 -33.22
N ASP A 45 11.99 -27.81 -34.10
CA ASP A 45 12.83 -29.00 -33.80
C ASP A 45 14.29 -28.64 -33.48
N SER A 46 14.53 -27.57 -32.72
CA SER A 46 15.86 -27.13 -32.30
C SER A 46 15.98 -27.13 -30.79
N ILE A 47 16.52 -28.24 -30.26
CA ILE A 47 16.83 -28.45 -28.83
C ILE A 47 17.68 -27.30 -28.26
N CYS A 48 18.61 -26.75 -29.05
CA CYS A 48 19.46 -25.64 -28.63
C CYS A 48 18.64 -24.35 -28.36
N LEU A 49 17.65 -24.04 -29.20
CA LEU A 49 16.83 -22.85 -29.07
C LEU A 49 15.86 -22.96 -27.89
N GLN A 50 15.28 -24.15 -27.69
CA GLN A 50 14.43 -24.44 -26.54
C GLN A 50 15.22 -24.37 -25.22
N GLY A 51 16.43 -24.94 -25.19
CA GLY A 51 17.32 -24.88 -24.03
C GLY A 51 17.73 -23.44 -23.66
N LEU A 52 18.06 -22.61 -24.66
CA LEU A 52 18.39 -21.21 -24.44
C LEU A 52 17.21 -20.42 -23.86
N PHE A 53 15.99 -20.65 -24.35
CA PHE A 53 14.78 -20.00 -23.83
C PHE A 53 14.52 -20.36 -22.38
N VAL A 54 14.60 -21.65 -22.02
CA VAL A 54 14.42 -22.10 -20.63
C VAL A 54 15.51 -21.54 -19.72
N TYR A 55 16.76 -21.52 -20.17
CA TYR A 55 17.86 -20.92 -19.41
C TYR A 55 17.60 -19.44 -19.09
N LEU A 56 17.16 -18.65 -20.08
CA LEU A 56 16.81 -17.24 -19.87
C LEU A 56 15.65 -17.06 -18.88
N LEU A 57 14.62 -17.93 -18.92
CA LEU A 57 13.52 -17.90 -17.95
C LEU A 57 14.00 -18.17 -16.52
N VAL A 58 14.91 -19.14 -16.34
CA VAL A 58 15.49 -19.44 -15.03
C VAL A 58 16.26 -18.24 -14.49
N VAL A 59 17.08 -17.59 -15.32
CA VAL A 59 17.83 -16.38 -14.92
C VAL A 59 16.88 -15.26 -14.49
N VAL A 60 15.84 -14.98 -15.27
CA VAL A 60 14.84 -13.95 -14.92
C VAL A 60 14.09 -14.32 -13.64
N PHE A 61 13.75 -15.59 -13.44
CA PHE A 61 13.08 -16.05 -12.23
C PHE A 61 13.95 -15.85 -10.99
N CYS A 62 15.24 -16.19 -11.06
CA CYS A 62 16.18 -15.94 -9.97
C CYS A 62 16.26 -14.44 -9.64
N VAL A 63 16.44 -13.57 -10.64
CA VAL A 63 16.50 -12.11 -10.43
C VAL A 63 15.21 -11.58 -9.80
N LYS A 64 14.04 -11.98 -10.31
CA LYS A 64 12.75 -11.56 -9.74
C LYS A 64 12.54 -12.07 -8.32
N SER A 65 12.92 -13.30 -8.03
CA SER A 65 12.82 -13.89 -6.69
C SER A 65 13.70 -13.12 -5.70
N THR A 66 14.94 -12.81 -6.07
CA THR A 66 15.84 -11.99 -5.24
C THR A 66 15.29 -10.59 -5.02
N ALA A 67 14.79 -9.94 -6.07
CA ALA A 67 14.18 -8.61 -5.95
C ALA A 67 12.93 -8.62 -5.04
N SER A 68 12.09 -9.65 -5.15
CA SER A 68 10.91 -9.83 -4.30
C SER A 68 11.29 -10.07 -2.84
N ALA A 69 12.29 -10.92 -2.58
CA ALA A 69 12.80 -11.15 -1.23
C ALA A 69 13.40 -9.87 -0.63
N LEU A 70 14.18 -9.13 -1.41
CA LEU A 70 14.75 -7.85 -1.00
C LEU A 70 13.66 -6.82 -0.70
N ALA A 71 12.62 -6.74 -1.53
CA ALA A 71 11.47 -5.88 -1.30
C ALA A 71 10.72 -6.24 -0.01
N TYR A 72 10.58 -7.54 0.29
CA TYR A 72 9.97 -7.98 1.55
C TYR A 72 10.82 -7.58 2.77
N PHE A 73 12.14 -7.82 2.74
CA PHE A 73 13.02 -7.41 3.83
C PHE A 73 13.08 -5.89 4.01
N HIS A 74 13.13 -5.14 2.90
CA HIS A 74 13.06 -3.69 2.95
C HIS A 74 11.70 -3.23 3.47
N SER A 75 10.58 -3.84 3.08
CA SER A 75 9.24 -3.48 3.57
C SER A 75 9.10 -3.57 5.09
N VAL A 76 9.83 -4.50 5.71
CA VAL A 76 9.92 -4.63 7.19
C VAL A 76 10.75 -3.50 7.82
N THR A 77 11.64 -2.88 7.05
CA THR A 77 12.56 -1.80 7.45
C THR A 77 12.07 -0.41 6.98
N LEU A 78 10.90 -0.31 6.32
CA LEU A 78 10.38 0.93 5.74
C LEU A 78 9.82 1.89 6.81
N ASP A 79 10.70 2.38 7.66
CA ASP A 79 10.45 3.57 8.47
C ASP A 79 10.46 4.86 7.63
N THR A 80 10.99 4.81 6.40
CA THR A 80 11.29 5.97 5.54
C THR A 80 10.31 6.20 4.37
N GLU A 81 9.52 5.20 3.95
CA GLU A 81 8.49 5.37 2.91
C GLU A 81 7.11 5.76 3.45
N MET A 82 7.03 6.06 4.76
CA MET A 82 5.81 6.54 5.42
C MET A 82 5.55 8.05 5.17
N ALA A 83 6.45 8.75 4.48
CA ALA A 83 6.32 10.19 4.17
C ALA A 83 5.01 10.60 3.43
N PRO A 84 4.40 9.78 2.57
CA PRO A 84 3.08 10.09 2.01
C PRO A 84 1.99 10.09 3.08
N PHE A 85 2.10 9.20 4.07
CA PHE A 85 1.15 9.09 5.16
C PHE A 85 1.26 10.29 6.11
N SER A 86 2.46 10.79 6.41
CA SER A 86 2.62 11.99 7.24
C SER A 86 1.91 13.19 6.65
N GLY A 87 1.94 13.38 5.32
CA GLY A 87 1.20 14.46 4.65
C GLY A 87 -0.33 14.33 4.75
N VAL A 88 -0.87 13.11 4.79
CA VAL A 88 -2.31 12.88 4.99
C VAL A 88 -2.71 13.20 6.44
N PHE A 89 -1.86 12.86 7.41
CA PHE A 89 -2.07 13.17 8.83
C PHE A 89 -1.90 14.67 9.15
N GLU A 90 -1.01 15.39 8.45
CA GLU A 90 -0.87 16.85 8.59
C GLU A 90 -2.13 17.61 8.14
N ASN A 91 -2.83 17.11 7.12
CA ASN A 91 -4.05 17.69 6.58
C ASN A 91 -5.32 17.23 7.29
N TYR A 92 -5.20 16.43 8.37
CA TYR A 92 -6.34 15.96 9.14
C TYR A 92 -7.03 17.14 9.85
N THR A 93 -8.32 17.33 9.55
CA THR A 93 -9.16 18.38 10.14
C THR A 93 -10.18 17.84 11.13
N GLY A 94 -10.45 16.53 11.12
CA GLY A 94 -11.47 15.90 11.97
C GLY A 94 -12.90 16.14 11.49
N SER A 95 -13.09 16.79 10.34
CA SER A 95 -14.40 16.98 9.74
C SER A 95 -14.83 15.75 8.95
N SER A 96 -16.10 15.36 9.08
CA SER A 96 -16.69 14.28 8.28
C SER A 96 -16.90 14.64 6.81
N GLU A 97 -16.75 15.92 6.45
CA GLU A 97 -16.78 16.39 5.06
C GLU A 97 -15.40 16.31 4.39
N ASP A 98 -14.32 16.26 5.16
CA ASP A 98 -12.96 16.18 4.62
C ASP A 98 -12.60 14.74 4.21
N SER A 99 -12.16 14.57 2.97
CA SER A 99 -11.79 13.25 2.43
C SER A 99 -10.60 12.64 3.15
N ASN A 100 -9.65 13.47 3.59
CA ASN A 100 -8.42 13.01 4.25
C ASN A 100 -8.75 12.50 5.66
N SER A 101 -9.54 13.27 6.42
CA SER A 101 -10.01 12.89 7.76
C SER A 101 -10.80 11.59 7.75
N ARG A 102 -11.76 11.44 6.82
CA ARG A 102 -12.51 10.19 6.66
C ARG A 102 -11.63 8.99 6.33
N SER A 103 -10.60 9.20 5.52
CA SER A 103 -9.71 8.11 5.09
C SER A 103 -8.83 7.64 6.23
N VAL A 104 -8.29 8.57 7.03
CA VAL A 104 -7.51 8.24 8.23
C VAL A 104 -8.38 7.51 9.25
N ASP A 105 -9.60 8.00 9.50
CA ASP A 105 -10.51 7.38 10.47
C ASP A 105 -10.93 5.97 10.05
N ALA A 106 -11.25 5.77 8.77
CA ALA A 106 -11.61 4.45 8.24
C ALA A 106 -10.44 3.45 8.32
N MET A 107 -9.23 3.88 7.96
CA MET A 107 -8.01 3.06 8.09
C MET A 107 -7.81 2.60 9.54
N GLN A 108 -7.90 3.52 10.50
CA GLN A 108 -7.69 3.24 11.92
C GLN A 108 -8.77 2.32 12.49
N GLU A 109 -10.04 2.51 12.09
CA GLU A 109 -11.14 1.65 12.52
C GLU A 109 -11.05 0.22 11.94
N GLU A 110 -10.60 0.07 10.70
CA GLU A 110 -10.54 -1.21 9.99
C GLU A 110 -9.31 -2.03 10.38
N LEU A 111 -8.13 -1.40 10.43
CA LEU A 111 -6.87 -2.04 10.79
C LEU A 111 -6.63 -2.09 12.30
N LYS A 112 -7.50 -1.45 13.10
CA LYS A 112 -7.37 -1.33 14.57
C LYS A 112 -6.02 -0.75 15.00
N CYS A 113 -5.52 0.22 14.23
CA CYS A 113 -4.26 0.92 14.49
C CYS A 113 -4.50 2.39 14.85
N CYS A 114 -3.50 3.05 15.44
CA CYS A 114 -3.54 4.49 15.71
C CYS A 114 -2.20 5.14 15.40
N GLY A 115 -2.22 6.14 14.51
CA GLY A 115 -1.01 6.74 13.96
C GLY A 115 -0.48 5.96 12.75
N VAL A 116 0.68 6.39 12.25
CA VAL A 116 1.36 5.78 11.11
C VAL A 116 2.21 4.60 11.58
N LYS A 117 2.95 4.81 12.67
CA LYS A 117 3.71 3.82 13.42
C LYS A 117 3.13 3.64 14.82
N ASN A 118 2.76 4.74 15.47
CA ASN A 118 2.25 4.71 16.84
C ASN A 118 1.38 5.93 17.16
N TYR A 119 0.64 5.88 18.28
CA TYR A 119 -0.23 6.98 18.71
C TYR A 119 0.53 8.30 18.92
N THR A 120 1.83 8.22 19.21
CA THR A 120 2.72 9.37 19.39
C THR A 120 2.83 10.23 18.14
N ASP A 121 2.58 9.67 16.96
CA ASP A 121 2.64 10.40 15.70
C ASP A 121 1.60 11.55 15.66
N TRP A 122 0.50 11.40 16.40
CA TRP A 122 -0.48 12.47 16.54
C TRP A 122 0.06 13.68 17.30
N LEU A 123 1.03 13.50 18.21
CA LEU A 123 1.57 14.58 19.05
C LEU A 123 2.25 15.68 18.22
N GLU A 124 2.80 15.31 17.06
CA GLU A 124 3.50 16.22 16.14
C GLU A 124 2.56 16.86 15.12
N THR A 125 1.30 16.43 15.02
CA THR A 125 0.34 16.96 14.05
C THR A 125 -0.20 18.34 14.43
N THR A 126 -0.50 19.15 13.42
CA THR A 126 -1.13 20.47 13.62
C THR A 126 -2.51 20.35 14.28
N TRP A 127 -3.21 19.24 14.02
CA TRP A 127 -4.51 18.92 14.62
C TRP A 127 -4.43 18.76 16.14
N PHE A 128 -3.45 18.00 16.65
CA PHE A 128 -3.30 17.79 18.09
C PHE A 128 -3.03 19.10 18.84
N ASN A 129 -2.25 20.00 18.23
CA ASN A 129 -1.99 21.32 18.79
C ASN A 129 -3.26 22.20 18.82
N LYS A 130 -4.08 22.15 17.76
CA LYS A 130 -5.36 22.88 17.67
C LYS A 130 -6.44 22.34 18.62
N SER A 131 -6.45 21.03 18.84
CA SER A 131 -7.46 20.34 19.67
C SER A 131 -7.20 20.42 21.17
N GLY A 132 -6.24 21.25 21.61
CA GLY A 132 -5.94 21.47 23.03
C GLY A 132 -5.02 20.43 23.67
N LYS A 133 -4.22 19.69 22.87
CA LYS A 133 -3.15 18.77 23.31
C LYS A 133 -3.60 17.60 24.19
N LEU A 134 -4.89 17.24 24.17
CA LEU A 134 -5.43 16.14 24.98
C LEU A 134 -6.50 15.30 24.26
N ARG A 135 -6.68 15.50 22.96
CA ARG A 135 -7.73 14.83 22.18
C ARG A 135 -7.07 14.02 21.06
N PHE A 136 -7.57 12.81 20.85
CA PHE A 136 -7.22 11.92 19.74
C PHE A 136 -8.48 11.69 18.90
N PRO A 137 -8.35 11.33 17.62
CA PRO A 137 -9.49 10.96 16.79
C PRO A 137 -10.32 9.86 17.44
N TYR A 138 -11.63 9.89 17.23
CA TYR A 138 -12.52 8.83 17.72
C TYR A 138 -12.17 7.45 17.15
N SER A 139 -11.67 7.42 15.92
CA SER A 139 -11.17 6.21 15.24
C SER A 139 -9.98 5.54 15.96
N CYS A 140 -9.19 6.32 16.71
CA CYS A 140 -8.10 5.85 17.57
C CYS A 140 -8.58 5.48 18.99
N CYS A 141 -9.83 5.77 19.34
CA CYS A 141 -10.32 5.59 20.69
C CYS A 141 -10.81 4.16 20.98
N ASN A 142 -9.94 3.30 21.53
CA ASN A 142 -10.32 2.04 22.21
C ASN A 142 -9.21 1.49 23.14
N VAL A 143 -9.60 0.74 24.18
CA VAL A 143 -8.90 0.00 25.27
C VAL A 143 -7.62 0.57 25.92
N THR A 144 -6.77 1.29 25.21
CA THR A 144 -5.47 1.79 25.69
C THR A 144 -5.54 3.25 26.16
N PHE A 145 -6.59 4.00 25.78
CA PHE A 145 -6.73 5.43 26.05
C PHE A 145 -8.04 5.75 26.78
N PRO A 146 -8.03 5.89 28.11
CA PRO A 146 -9.24 6.20 28.90
C PRO A 146 -9.72 7.66 28.76
N THR A 147 -8.99 8.53 28.04
CA THR A 147 -9.29 9.96 27.92
C THR A 147 -9.52 10.39 26.46
N CYS A 148 -10.45 9.72 25.78
CA CYS A 148 -10.94 10.21 24.49
C CYS A 148 -12.17 11.09 24.68
N ASN A 149 -11.97 12.38 24.90
CA ASN A 149 -13.02 13.35 24.62
C ASN A 149 -12.91 13.75 23.16
N GLY A 150 -13.39 12.88 22.27
CA GLY A 150 -13.74 13.34 20.94
C GLY A 150 -14.93 14.29 21.03
N THR A 151 -15.10 15.14 20.03
CA THR A 151 -16.29 15.95 19.80
C THR A 151 -16.61 15.86 18.33
#